data_AF-A0A7R9B991-F1
#
_entry.id   AF-A0A7R9B991-F1
#
_cell.length_a   1.000
_cell.length_b   1.000
_cell.length_c   1.000
_cell.angle_alpha   90.00
_cell.angle_beta   90.00
_cell.angle_gamma   90.00
#
_symmetry.space_group_name_H-M   'P 1'
#
loop_
_entity.id
_entity.type
_entity.pdbx_description
1 polymer ?
#
loop_
_entity_poly.entity_id
_entity_poly.type
_entity_poly.pdbx_seq_one_letter_code
_entity_poly.pdbx_strand_id
1 'polypeptide(L)'
;MVQEPSLEEIKARLSRSEKLRASIAKFSKGAERIKQLEDARRKNQLNQFTAIELEVSTSPLKAVYNSPHKRLLESPAKGSRSPLTSPSKGGPAYQWFDSLASPVSLPLPYSYRSLVEMFRSLDTVVSMLYNRGESVTFRKLRPAIQEMTHK
;
A
#
# COMPACT_ATOMS: atom_id res chain seq x y z
N MET A 1 12.06 72.60 -10.61
CA MET A 1 12.33 72.53 -9.16
C MET A 1 12.12 71.10 -8.72
N VAL A 2 13.19 70.37 -8.39
CA VAL A 2 13.07 69.02 -7.81
C VAL A 2 12.74 69.21 -6.34
N GLN A 3 11.56 68.79 -5.93
CA GLN A 3 11.06 68.94 -4.58
C GLN A 3 11.78 67.92 -3.69
N GLU A 4 12.56 68.38 -2.73
CA GLU A 4 13.28 67.48 -1.82
C GLU A 4 12.29 66.69 -0.96
N PRO A 5 12.46 65.37 -0.85
CA PRO A 5 11.54 64.53 -0.07
C PRO A 5 11.64 64.87 1.41
N SER A 6 10.47 64.95 2.07
CA SER A 6 10.37 65.17 3.51
C SER A 6 11.03 64.02 4.29
N LEU A 7 11.60 64.34 5.46
CA LEU A 7 12.18 63.36 6.37
C LEU A 7 11.20 62.24 6.76
N GLU A 8 9.90 62.55 6.83
CA GLU A 8 8.83 61.56 7.07
C GLU A 8 8.77 60.51 5.95
N GLU A 9 8.92 60.96 4.71
CA GLU A 9 8.78 60.14 3.50
C GLU A 9 9.98 59.20 3.34
N ILE A 10 11.17 59.68 3.69
CA ILE A 10 12.41 58.89 3.71
C ILE A 10 12.29 57.76 4.73
N LYS A 11 11.81 58.05 5.95
CA LYS A 11 11.57 57.03 7.00
C LYS A 11 10.54 55.99 6.57
N ALA A 12 9.44 56.41 5.96
CA ALA A 12 8.40 55.52 5.47
C ALA A 12 8.93 54.56 4.37
N ARG A 13 9.73 55.07 3.43
CA ARG A 13 10.38 54.25 2.39
C ARG A 13 11.38 53.25 2.98
N LEU A 14 12.16 53.67 3.98
CA LEU A 14 13.10 52.80 4.68
C LEU A 14 12.38 51.65 5.39
N SER A 15 11.32 51.94 6.15
CA SER A 15 10.52 50.92 6.83
C SER A 15 9.86 49.94 5.84
N ARG A 16 9.37 50.45 4.70
CA ARG A 16 8.80 49.60 3.63
C ARG A 16 9.85 48.66 3.04
N SER A 17 11.08 49.13 2.86
CA SER A 17 12.21 48.33 2.39
C SER A 17 12.58 47.22 3.39
N GLU A 18 12.59 47.50 4.69
CA GLU A 18 12.83 46.51 5.74
C GLU A 18 11.75 45.41 5.75
N LYS A 19 10.47 45.80 5.63
CA LYS A 19 9.35 44.84 5.51
C LYS A 19 9.50 43.93 4.29
N LEU A 20 9.93 44.48 3.15
CA LEU A 20 10.16 43.71 1.93
C LEU A 20 11.32 42.72 2.11
N ARG A 21 12.43 43.16 2.71
CA ARG A 21 13.58 42.30 3.03
C ARG A 21 13.19 41.15 3.97
N ALA A 22 12.42 41.45 5.02
CA ALA A 22 11.89 40.43 5.93
C ALA A 22 10.96 39.44 5.21
N SER A 23 10.16 39.91 4.25
CA SER A 23 9.31 39.05 3.42
C SER A 23 10.13 38.10 2.55
N ILE A 24 11.14 38.63 1.84
CA ILE A 24 12.05 37.84 0.99
C ILE A 24 12.76 36.75 1.82
N ALA A 25 13.21 37.09 3.04
CA ALA A 25 13.83 36.12 3.95
C ALA A 25 12.88 34.99 4.39
N LYS A 26 11.56 35.27 4.51
CA LYS A 26 10.56 34.22 4.78
C LYS A 26 10.39 33.31 3.57
N PHE A 27 10.36 33.86 2.36
CA PHE A 27 10.27 33.08 1.13
C PHE A 27 11.50 32.19 0.91
N SER A 28 12.71 32.70 1.14
CA SER A 28 13.93 31.89 1.01
C SER A 28 13.99 30.75 2.02
N LYS A 29 13.65 31.01 3.29
CA LYS A 29 13.55 29.99 4.33
C LYS A 29 12.48 28.93 4.02
N GLY A 30 11.37 29.35 3.40
CA GLY A 30 10.33 28.44 2.90
C GLY A 30 10.85 27.52 1.79
N ALA A 31 11.58 28.07 0.82
CA ALA A 31 12.16 27.31 -0.28
C ALA A 31 13.18 26.26 0.20
N GLU A 32 14.04 26.63 1.16
CA GLU A 32 14.98 25.69 1.78
C GLU A 32 14.26 24.52 2.47
N ARG A 33 13.15 24.81 3.16
CA ARG A 33 12.36 23.79 3.87
C ARG A 33 11.68 22.82 2.90
N ILE A 34 11.22 23.30 1.75
CA ILE A 34 10.67 22.44 0.68
C ILE A 34 11.76 21.51 0.14
N LYS A 35 12.95 22.03 -0.14
CA LYS A 35 14.08 21.23 -0.63
C LYS A 35 14.46 20.11 0.35
N GLN A 36 14.53 20.43 1.65
CA GLN A 36 14.80 19.43 2.70
C GLN A 36 13.73 18.33 2.77
N LEU A 37 12.45 18.66 2.58
CA LEU A 37 11.35 17.70 2.55
C LEU A 37 11.40 16.80 1.30
N GLU A 38 11.77 17.35 0.15
CA GLU A 38 11.96 16.57 -1.08
C GLU A 38 13.12 15.57 -0.95
N ASP A 39 14.25 16.00 -0.40
CA ASP A 39 15.41 15.14 -0.17
C ASP A 39 15.10 14.03 0.85
N ALA A 40 14.38 14.35 1.93
CA ALA A 40 13.90 13.35 2.89
C ALA A 40 12.92 12.34 2.23
N ARG A 41 12.08 12.81 1.31
CA ARG A 41 11.17 11.94 0.54
C ARG A 41 11.91 11.02 -0.43
N ARG A 42 13.01 11.46 -1.05
CA ARG A 42 13.83 10.61 -1.93
C ARG A 42 14.59 9.53 -1.16
N LYS A 43 15.13 9.85 0.03
CA LYS A 43 15.82 8.87 0.88
C LYS A 43 14.92 7.70 1.31
N ASN A 44 13.61 7.94 1.40
CA ASN A 44 12.63 6.92 1.75
C ASN A 44 12.04 6.16 0.54
N GLN A 45 12.52 6.40 -0.67
CA GLN A 45 12.17 5.58 -1.83
C GLN A 45 13.17 4.42 -1.91
N LEU A 46 12.72 3.24 -1.48
CA LEU A 46 13.45 1.98 -1.56
C LEU A 46 13.99 1.78 -2.99
N ASN A 47 15.26 1.44 -3.11
CA ASN A 47 15.88 1.13 -4.40
C ASN A 47 15.04 0.06 -5.10
N GLN A 48 14.66 0.33 -6.35
CA GLN A 48 13.92 -0.63 -7.17
C GLN A 48 14.77 -1.90 -7.29
N PHE A 49 14.21 -3.05 -6.93
CA PHE A 49 14.88 -4.33 -7.07
C PHE A 49 15.13 -4.61 -8.55
N THR A 50 16.39 -4.53 -8.98
CA THR A 50 16.83 -5.14 -10.24
C THR A 50 16.92 -6.65 -10.02
N ALA A 51 16.02 -7.39 -10.66
CA ALA A 51 15.93 -8.84 -10.82
C ALA A 51 16.71 -9.71 -9.80
N ILE A 52 15.98 -10.41 -8.94
CA ILE A 52 16.52 -11.44 -8.05
C ILE A 52 17.12 -12.55 -8.94
N GLU A 53 18.45 -12.70 -8.95
CA GLU A 53 19.11 -13.91 -9.41
C GLU A 53 18.81 -15.01 -8.38
N LEU A 54 17.78 -15.79 -8.70
CA LEU A 54 17.39 -16.96 -7.91
C LEU A 54 18.17 -18.16 -8.47
N GLU A 55 19.35 -18.45 -7.95
CA GLU A 55 19.96 -19.76 -8.14
C GLU A 55 19.12 -20.80 -7.40
N VAL A 56 18.15 -21.38 -8.10
CA VAL A 56 17.39 -22.54 -7.63
C VAL A 56 18.28 -23.76 -7.78
N SER A 57 18.74 -24.32 -6.67
CA SER A 57 19.28 -25.67 -6.63
C SER A 57 18.18 -26.64 -7.08
N THR A 58 18.34 -27.23 -8.27
CA THR A 58 17.45 -28.26 -8.77
C THR A 58 17.57 -29.50 -7.86
N SER A 59 16.51 -29.77 -7.11
CA SER A 59 16.45 -30.90 -6.18
C SER A 59 16.53 -32.25 -6.92
N PRO A 60 17.09 -33.31 -6.31
CA PRO A 60 17.49 -34.52 -7.03
C PRO A 60 16.30 -35.30 -7.61
N LEU A 61 16.44 -35.77 -8.85
CA LEU A 61 15.48 -36.65 -9.50
C LEU A 61 15.35 -37.97 -8.71
N LYS A 62 14.12 -38.30 -8.30
CA LYS A 62 13.79 -39.60 -7.70
C LYS A 62 14.13 -40.72 -8.69
N ALA A 63 15.04 -41.61 -8.29
CA ALA A 63 15.24 -42.88 -8.98
C ALA A 63 13.93 -43.68 -8.95
N VAL A 64 13.41 -44.03 -10.12
CA VAL A 64 12.22 -44.86 -10.29
C VAL A 64 12.59 -46.30 -9.93
N TYR A 65 12.24 -46.73 -8.72
CA TYR A 65 12.27 -48.15 -8.37
C TYR A 65 11.01 -48.81 -8.92
N ASN A 66 11.16 -49.55 -10.02
CA ASN A 66 10.09 -50.36 -10.60
C ASN A 66 9.87 -51.60 -9.74
N SER A 67 8.93 -51.53 -8.79
CA SER A 67 8.38 -52.73 -8.14
C SER A 67 7.39 -53.43 -9.10
N PRO A 68 7.47 -54.76 -9.31
CA PRO A 68 6.65 -55.47 -10.32
C PRO A 68 5.15 -55.56 -9.99
N HIS A 69 4.68 -55.02 -8.86
CA HIS A 69 3.37 -55.35 -8.30
C HIS A 69 2.24 -54.33 -8.57
N LYS A 70 2.44 -53.32 -9.44
CA LYS A 70 1.41 -52.29 -9.69
C LYS A 70 0.59 -52.46 -10.99
N ARG A 71 0.47 -53.67 -11.54
CA ARG A 71 -0.36 -53.93 -12.75
C ARG A 71 -1.72 -54.58 -12.46
N LEU A 72 -2.40 -54.23 -11.37
CA LEU A 72 -3.72 -54.81 -11.08
C LEU A 72 -4.82 -53.80 -10.73
N LEU A 73 -4.60 -52.49 -10.95
CA LEU A 73 -5.64 -51.49 -10.69
C LEU A 73 -5.61 -50.32 -11.69
N GLU A 74 -5.52 -50.62 -12.99
CA GLU A 74 -5.87 -49.66 -14.04
C GLU A 74 -7.38 -49.80 -14.34
N SER A 75 -8.18 -48.81 -13.90
CA SER A 75 -9.54 -48.61 -14.38
C SER A 75 -9.56 -47.61 -15.55
N PRO A 76 -10.51 -47.70 -16.50
CA PRO A 76 -10.40 -47.07 -17.81
C PRO A 76 -10.48 -45.54 -17.77
N ALA A 77 -9.66 -44.90 -18.60
CA ALA A 77 -9.68 -43.47 -18.84
C ALA A 77 -10.96 -42.99 -19.55
N LYS A 78 -11.36 -41.76 -19.19
CA LYS A 78 -12.27 -40.79 -19.84
C LYS A 78 -13.66 -40.62 -19.21
N GLY A 79 -13.80 -39.50 -18.52
CA GLY A 79 -15.07 -38.89 -18.12
C GLY A 79 -14.78 -37.61 -17.33
N SER A 80 -14.82 -36.46 -18.01
CA SER A 80 -14.72 -35.10 -17.47
C SER A 80 -13.86 -34.91 -16.21
N ARG A 81 -12.56 -34.71 -16.40
CA ARG A 81 -11.85 -33.83 -15.46
C ARG A 81 -12.33 -32.42 -15.77
N SER A 82 -13.41 -31.98 -15.11
CA SER A 82 -13.51 -30.57 -14.72
C SER A 82 -12.14 -30.13 -14.21
N PRO A 83 -11.70 -28.88 -14.37
CA PRO A 83 -10.44 -28.45 -13.80
C PRO A 83 -10.51 -28.67 -12.28
N LEU A 84 -10.05 -29.83 -11.82
CA LEU A 84 -9.54 -30.04 -10.48
C LEU A 84 -8.30 -29.16 -10.49
N THR A 85 -8.59 -27.88 -10.26
CA THR A 85 -7.64 -26.83 -9.99
C THR A 85 -7.06 -27.26 -8.66
N SER A 86 -6.08 -28.16 -8.72
CA SER A 86 -5.26 -28.48 -7.56
C SER A 86 -4.79 -27.13 -7.02
N PRO A 87 -4.96 -26.85 -5.72
CA PRO A 87 -4.48 -25.62 -5.14
C PRO A 87 -2.95 -25.70 -5.06
N SER A 88 -2.30 -25.49 -6.21
CA SER A 88 -0.86 -25.37 -6.38
C SER A 88 -0.51 -23.92 -6.71
N LYS A 89 -1.22 -22.98 -6.09
CA LYS A 89 -0.92 -21.54 -6.15
C LYS A 89 -0.61 -21.04 -4.75
N GLY A 90 0.66 -21.22 -4.33
CA GLY A 90 1.48 -20.39 -3.43
C GLY A 90 0.96 -19.84 -2.10
N GLY A 91 -0.29 -20.09 -1.69
CA GLY A 91 -0.89 -19.53 -0.49
C GLY A 91 -0.91 -20.49 0.70
N PRO A 92 -1.14 -19.99 1.92
CA PRO A 92 -1.36 -20.82 3.10
C PRO A 92 -2.58 -21.75 2.96
N ALA A 93 -2.47 -22.97 3.47
CA ALA A 93 -3.54 -23.98 3.38
C ALA A 93 -4.88 -23.50 3.99
N TYR A 94 -4.86 -22.68 5.05
CA TYR A 94 -6.07 -22.16 5.68
C TYR A 94 -6.94 -21.32 4.72
N GLN A 95 -6.34 -20.69 3.70
CA GLN A 95 -7.07 -19.87 2.73
C GLN A 95 -7.82 -20.73 1.71
N TRP A 96 -7.32 -21.92 1.40
CA TRP A 96 -7.93 -22.82 0.42
C TRP A 96 -9.10 -23.59 1.03
N PHE A 97 -8.94 -24.02 2.28
CA PHE A 97 -9.94 -24.82 2.98
C PHE A 97 -10.95 -23.97 3.78
N ASP A 98 -10.84 -22.63 3.76
CA ASP A 98 -11.78 -21.70 4.43
C ASP A 98 -13.25 -21.95 4.00
N SER A 99 -13.46 -22.24 2.71
CA SER A 99 -14.80 -22.54 2.18
C SER A 99 -15.39 -23.82 2.77
N LEU A 100 -14.57 -24.80 3.14
CA LEU A 100 -15.03 -26.08 3.69
C LEU A 100 -15.32 -25.98 5.19
N ALA A 101 -14.57 -25.13 5.90
CA ALA A 101 -14.77 -24.89 7.32
C ALA A 101 -15.94 -23.94 7.60
N SER A 102 -16.46 -23.27 6.57
CA SER A 102 -17.47 -22.24 6.76
C SER A 102 -18.88 -22.85 6.97
N PRO A 103 -19.59 -22.44 8.04
CA PRO A 103 -20.94 -22.94 8.30
C PRO A 103 -22.03 -22.29 7.41
N VAL A 104 -21.67 -21.35 6.53
CA VAL A 104 -22.64 -20.65 5.66
C VAL A 104 -22.87 -21.42 4.35
N SER A 105 -24.11 -21.41 3.85
CA SER A 105 -24.49 -22.14 2.64
C SER A 105 -23.82 -21.65 1.35
N LEU A 106 -23.34 -20.39 1.32
CA LEU A 106 -22.68 -19.78 0.17
C LEU A 106 -21.43 -19.01 0.64
N PRO A 107 -20.33 -19.71 0.94
CA PRO A 107 -19.11 -19.07 1.41
C PRO A 107 -18.43 -18.31 0.29
N LEU A 108 -18.19 -17.01 0.51
CA LEU A 108 -17.34 -16.23 -0.39
C LEU A 108 -15.90 -16.76 -0.33
N PRO A 109 -15.14 -16.72 -1.45
CA PRO A 109 -13.72 -17.04 -1.44
C PRO A 109 -12.93 -16.14 -0.47
N TYR A 110 -11.84 -16.66 0.09
CA TYR A 110 -11.04 -15.99 1.13
C TYR A 110 -10.60 -14.55 0.77
N SER A 111 -10.19 -14.32 -0.48
CA SER A 111 -9.81 -12.97 -0.95
C SER A 111 -10.98 -11.97 -0.92
N TYR A 112 -12.19 -12.43 -1.20
CA TYR A 112 -13.40 -11.60 -1.17
C TYR A 112 -13.86 -11.36 0.25
N ARG A 113 -13.72 -12.34 1.16
CA ARG A 113 -13.97 -12.14 2.60
C ARG A 113 -13.06 -11.08 3.19
N SER A 114 -11.76 -11.16 2.88
CA SER A 114 -10.78 -10.15 3.31
C SER A 114 -11.13 -8.76 2.79
N LEU A 115 -11.62 -8.66 1.54
CA LEU A 115 -12.07 -7.39 0.97
C LEU A 115 -13.33 -6.85 1.67
N VAL A 116 -14.31 -7.72 1.95
CA VAL A 116 -15.52 -7.33 2.68
C VAL A 116 -15.16 -6.79 4.06
N GLU A 117 -14.24 -7.44 4.76
CA GLU A 117 -13.76 -6.98 6.07
C GLU A 117 -13.08 -5.61 5.98
N MET A 118 -12.20 -5.40 5.00
CA MET A 118 -11.59 -4.09 4.74
C MET A 118 -12.62 -3.02 4.38
N PHE A 119 -13.65 -3.37 3.61
CA PHE A 119 -14.70 -2.43 3.23
C PHE A 119 -15.53 -2.01 4.45
N ARG A 120 -15.86 -2.95 5.35
CA ARG A 120 -16.62 -2.66 6.58
C ARG A 120 -15.86 -1.73 7.52
N SER A 121 -14.56 -1.95 7.71
CA SER A 121 -13.73 -1.05 8.53
C SER A 121 -13.58 0.32 7.87
N LEU A 122 -13.37 0.36 6.55
CA LEU A 122 -13.33 1.62 5.79
C LEU A 122 -14.62 2.41 5.95
N ASP A 123 -15.78 1.79 5.73
CA ASP A 123 -17.09 2.43 5.83
C ASP A 123 -17.32 3.01 7.24
N THR A 124 -16.93 2.26 8.27
CA THR A 124 -17.01 2.70 9.67
C THR A 124 -16.17 3.96 9.91
N VAL A 125 -14.89 3.95 9.51
CA VAL A 125 -14.00 5.10 9.72
C VAL A 125 -14.42 6.30 8.89
N VAL A 126 -14.85 6.09 7.64
CA VAL A 126 -15.37 7.16 6.77
C VAL A 126 -16.60 7.81 7.42
N SER A 127 -17.55 7.01 7.90
CA SER A 127 -18.73 7.50 8.61
C SER A 127 -18.34 8.30 9.86
N MET A 128 -17.40 7.78 10.68
CA MET A 128 -16.92 8.49 11.87
C MET A 128 -16.28 9.85 11.55
N LEU A 129 -15.45 9.94 10.51
CA LEU A 129 -14.80 11.19 10.11
C LEU A 129 -15.82 12.18 9.52
N TYR A 130 -16.73 11.68 8.69
CA TYR A 130 -17.79 12.47 8.08
C TYR A 130 -18.72 13.10 9.12
N ASN A 131 -19.18 12.29 10.11
CA ASN A 131 -20.08 12.76 11.17
C ASN A 131 -19.45 13.84 12.07
N ARG A 132 -18.12 13.95 12.10
CA ARG A 132 -17.38 14.98 12.84
C ARG A 132 -17.02 16.21 12.00
N GLY A 133 -17.40 16.23 10.72
CA GLY A 133 -17.01 17.29 9.79
C GLY A 133 -15.51 17.29 9.47
N GLU A 134 -14.82 16.17 9.66
CA GLU A 134 -13.40 16.05 9.37
C GLU A 134 -13.14 15.68 7.90
N SER A 135 -12.03 16.16 7.34
CA SER A 135 -11.61 15.77 6.00
C SER A 135 -11.20 14.29 5.94
N VAL A 136 -11.91 13.52 5.12
CA VAL A 136 -11.63 12.11 4.85
C VAL A 136 -10.43 12.02 3.91
N THR A 137 -9.28 11.64 4.45
CA THR A 137 -8.03 11.52 3.69
C THR A 137 -7.41 10.15 3.90
N PHE A 138 -6.70 9.63 2.90
CA PHE A 138 -6.06 8.31 2.97
C PHE A 138 -5.06 8.20 4.14
N ARG A 139 -4.41 9.30 4.52
CA ARG A 139 -3.49 9.35 5.66
C ARG A 139 -4.16 9.05 7.01
N LYS A 140 -5.45 9.39 7.15
CA LYS A 140 -6.24 9.07 8.34
C LYS A 140 -6.87 7.68 8.23
N LEU A 141 -7.36 7.33 7.04
CA LEU A 141 -8.03 6.05 6.80
C LEU A 141 -7.09 4.85 6.98
N ARG A 142 -5.89 4.89 6.39
CA ARG A 142 -4.96 3.76 6.42
C ARG A 142 -4.63 3.28 7.84
N PRO A 143 -4.08 4.11 8.75
CA PRO A 143 -3.75 3.65 10.10
C PRO A 143 -4.99 3.20 10.88
N ALA A 144 -6.12 3.90 10.74
CA ALA A 144 -7.37 3.54 11.43
C ALA A 144 -7.91 2.16 10.97
N ILE A 145 -7.88 1.89 9.66
CA ILE A 145 -8.31 0.59 9.12
C ILE A 145 -7.36 -0.53 9.58
N GLN A 146 -6.05 -0.28 9.59
CA GLN A 146 -5.04 -1.25 10.04
C GLN A 146 -5.20 -1.58 11.53
N GLU A 147 -5.48 -0.58 12.37
CA GLU A 147 -5.80 -0.81 13.78
C GLU A 147 -7.08 -1.64 13.95
N MET A 148 -8.12 -1.35 13.18
CA MET A 148 -9.40 -2.09 13.28
C MET A 148 -9.31 -3.53 12.78
N THR A 149 -8.51 -3.79 11.76
CA THR A 149 -8.41 -5.12 11.14
C THR A 149 -7.21 -5.93 11.62
N HIS A 150 -6.31 -5.31 12.41
CA HIS A 150 -5.03 -5.89 12.83
C HIS A 150 -4.22 -6.46 11.65
N LYS A 151 -4.29 -5.79 10.49
CA LYS A 151 -3.67 -6.19 9.21
C LYS A 151 -2.73 -5.11 8.65
#